data_AF-A0A7G3GEK8-F1
#
_entry.id   AF-A0A7G3GEK8-F1
#
_cell.length_a   1.000
_cell.length_b   1.000
_cell.length_c   1.000
_cell.angle_alpha   90.00
_cell.angle_beta   90.00
_cell.angle_gamma   90.00
#
_symmetry.space_group_name_H-M   'P 1'
#
loop_
_entity.id
_entity.type
_entity.pdbx_description
1 polymer ?
#
loop_
_entity_poly.entity_id
_entity_poly.type
_entity_poly.pdbx_seq_one_letter_code
_entity_poly.pdbx_strand_id
1 'polypeptide(L)' 'MSNSDSTVSVFKAKASALVIECPACNAEQENWIKDPRGDEHECDACGKTYRVSIAAQIEII' A
#
# COMPACT_ATOMS: atom_id res chain seq x y z
N MET A 1 16.18 13.59 -40.23
CA MET A 1 16.46 14.47 -39.08
C MET A 1 16.77 13.58 -37.89
N SER A 2 17.96 13.75 -37.32
CA SER A 2 18.47 12.96 -36.19
C SER A 2 18.18 13.64 -34.85
N ASN A 3 18.19 12.81 -33.81
CA ASN A 3 18.48 13.09 -32.39
C ASN A 3 17.28 13.18 -31.45
N SER A 4 17.24 12.26 -30.47
CA SER A 4 17.33 12.61 -29.04
C SER A 4 17.59 11.32 -28.24
N ASP A 5 18.88 11.06 -28.03
CA ASP A 5 19.41 10.08 -27.07
C ASP A 5 18.94 10.45 -25.66
N SER A 6 18.13 9.59 -25.03
CA SER A 6 17.61 9.82 -23.69
C SER A 6 18.45 9.04 -22.69
N THR A 7 19.39 9.71 -22.04
CA THR A 7 20.16 9.13 -20.93
C THR A 7 19.25 8.92 -19.71
N VAL A 8 18.72 7.71 -19.54
CA VAL A 8 17.91 7.33 -18.37
C VAL A 8 18.84 7.10 -17.18
N SER A 9 18.74 7.93 -16.16
CA SER A 9 19.40 7.71 -14.87
C SER A 9 18.48 6.88 -13.95
N VAL A 10 18.94 5.70 -13.53
CA VAL A 10 18.21 4.78 -12.64
C VAL A 10 18.63 5.05 -11.19
N PHE A 11 17.65 5.36 -10.33
CA PHE A 11 17.85 5.64 -8.91
C PHE A 11 17.40 4.46 -8.04
N LYS A 12 17.90 4.40 -6.79
CA LYS A 12 17.51 3.37 -5.81
C LYS A 12 16.00 3.41 -5.54
N ALA A 13 15.32 2.31 -5.85
CA ALA A 13 13.95 2.05 -5.42
C ALA A 13 13.96 1.19 -4.15
N LYS A 14 13.16 1.56 -3.15
CA LYS A 14 12.83 0.70 -2.01
C LYS A 14 11.34 0.37 -2.16
N ALA A 15 11.04 -0.89 -2.49
CA ALA A 15 9.68 -1.41 -2.44
C ALA A 15 9.44 -2.01 -1.04
N SER A 16 8.27 -1.76 -0.49
CA SER A 16 7.87 -2.21 0.84
C SER A 16 6.40 -2.57 0.71
N ALA A 17 6.06 -3.85 0.85
CA ALA A 17 4.68 -4.30 0.75
C ALA A 17 4.02 -4.18 2.13
N LEU A 18 2.89 -3.49 2.18
CA LEU A 18 2.03 -3.43 3.36
C LEU A 18 0.81 -4.31 3.12
N VAL A 19 0.53 -5.20 4.06
CA VAL A 19 -0.66 -6.05 4.06
C VAL A 19 -1.48 -5.77 5.31
N ILE A 20 -2.79 -5.60 5.16
CA ILE A 20 -3.74 -5.45 6.27
C ILE A 20 -4.82 -6.51 6.15
N GLU A 21 -5.07 -7.23 7.24
CA GLU A 21 -6.20 -8.15 7.30
C GLU A 21 -7.48 -7.40 7.68
N CYS A 22 -8.55 -7.59 6.90
CA CYS A 22 -9.86 -7.02 7.22
C CYS A 22 -10.40 -7.66 8.51
N PRO A 23 -10.76 -6.88 9.55
CA PRO A 23 -11.25 -7.42 10.81
C PRO A 23 -12.64 -8.08 10.71
N ALA A 24 -13.34 -7.90 9.58
CA ALA A 24 -14.70 -8.40 9.41
C ALA A 24 -14.79 -9.71 8.61
N CYS A 25 -13.86 -9.95 7.67
CA CYS A 25 -13.89 -11.12 6.79
C CYS A 25 -12.53 -11.82 6.67
N ASN A 26 -11.49 -11.31 7.34
CA ASN A 26 -10.13 -11.84 7.33
C ASN A 26 -9.47 -11.85 5.94
N ALA A 27 -10.00 -11.11 4.97
CA ALA A 27 -9.36 -10.93 3.68
C ALA A 27 -8.14 -10.01 3.82
N GLU A 28 -7.02 -10.42 3.23
CA GLU A 28 -5.83 -9.59 3.10
C GLU A 28 -6.10 -8.44 2.11
N GLN A 29 -5.62 -7.25 2.46
CA GLN A 29 -5.73 -6.03 1.67
C GLN A 29 -4.30 -5.56 1.40
N GLU A 30 -3.95 -5.46 0.12
CA GLU A 30 -2.60 -5.15 -0.35
C GLU A 30 -2.56 -3.78 -1.08
N ASN A 31 -1.42 -3.42 -1.67
CA ASN A 31 -1.25 -2.25 -2.54
C ASN A 31 -1.51 -0.88 -1.88
N TRP A 32 -1.27 -0.76 -0.58
CA TRP A 32 -1.35 0.50 0.13
C TRP A 32 -0.26 1.48 -0.31
N ILE A 33 -0.67 2.59 -0.94
CA ILE A 33 0.25 3.63 -1.44
C ILE A 33 0.80 4.51 -0.30
N LYS A 34 0.09 4.57 0.83
CA LYS A 34 0.43 5.37 2.01
C LYS A 34 0.22 4.57 3.28
N ASP A 35 0.78 5.05 4.37
CA ASP A 35 0.47 4.56 5.71
C ASP A 35 -1.05 4.72 5.97
N PRO A 36 -1.78 3.62 6.20
CA PRO A 36 -3.23 3.64 6.34
C PRO A 36 -3.68 3.85 7.77
N ARG A 37 -2.76 3.90 8.74
CA ARG A 37 -3.08 4.08 10.16
C ARG A 37 -3.81 5.39 10.40
N GLY A 38 -4.89 5.31 11.17
CA GLY A 38 -5.73 6.45 11.52
C GLY A 38 -6.85 6.74 10.53
N ASP A 39 -6.79 6.20 9.31
CA ASP A 39 -7.80 6.37 8.27
C ASP A 39 -8.84 5.25 8.27
N GLU A 40 -10.02 5.55 7.73
CA GLU A 40 -11.06 4.58 7.39
C GLU A 40 -10.82 4.03 5.98
N HIS A 41 -11.09 2.74 5.81
CA HIS A 41 -10.94 2.02 4.56
C HIS A 41 -12.07 1.03 4.37
N GLU A 42 -12.55 0.88 3.14
CA GLU A 42 -13.54 -0.12 2.78
C GLU A 42 -12.84 -1.39 2.29
N CYS A 43 -13.24 -2.54 2.81
CA CYS A 43 -12.67 -3.81 2.38
C CYS A 43 -13.13 -4.19 0.97
N ASP A 44 -12.19 -4.43 0.06
CA ASP A 44 -12.45 -4.84 -1.33
C ASP A 44 -13.19 -6.18 -1.44
N ALA A 45 -13.08 -7.05 -0.42
CA ALA A 45 -13.70 -8.38 -0.43
C ALA A 45 -15.13 -8.40 0.14
N CYS A 46 -15.41 -7.62 1.18
CA CYS A 46 -16.70 -7.69 1.89
C CYS A 46 -17.50 -6.37 1.90
N GLY A 47 -16.93 -5.28 1.38
CA GLY A 47 -17.56 -3.96 1.32
C GLY A 47 -17.79 -3.28 2.67
N LYS A 48 -17.25 -3.82 3.76
CA LYS A 48 -17.36 -3.19 5.09
C LYS A 48 -16.24 -2.20 5.31
N THR A 49 -16.59 -1.03 5.83
CA THR A 49 -15.63 -0.03 6.28
C THR A 49 -15.02 -0.41 7.63
N TYR A 50 -13.71 -0.25 7.76
CA TYR A 50 -12.96 -0.45 8.99
C TYR A 50 -11.89 0.62 9.12
N ARG A 51 -11.44 0.88 10.36
CA ARG A 51 -10.40 1.86 10.65
C ARG A 51 -9.12 1.15 11.03
N VAL A 52 -8.00 1.52 10.41
CA VAL A 52 -6.69 0.99 10.82
C VAL A 52 -6.24 1.74 12.06
N SER A 53 -5.96 1.01 13.15
CA SER A 53 -5.53 1.61 14.42
C SER A 53 -4.21 2.37 14.25
N ILE A 54 -4.08 3.53 14.89
CA ILE A 54 -2.80 4.26 14.94
C ILE A 54 -1.70 3.47 15.66
N ALA A 55 -2.10 2.54 16.53
CA ALA A 55 -1.20 1.65 17.25
C ALA A 55 -0.94 0.33 16.50
N ALA A 56 -1.45 0.15 15.27
CA ALA A 56 -1.19 -1.03 14.48
C ALA A 56 0.33 -1.17 14.24
N GLN A 57 0.86 -2.35 14.53
CA GLN A 57 2.23 -2.71 14.20
C GLN A 57 2.27 -3.02 12.71
N ILE A 58 3.01 -2.21 11.96
CA ILE A 58 3.26 -2.44 10.54
C ILE A 58 4.64 -3.07 10.43
N GLU A 59 4.68 -4.32 9.97
CA GLU A 59 5.91 -4.95 9.53
C GLU A 59 6.09 -4.69 8.03
N ILE A 60 7.23 -4.08 7.68
CA ILE A 60 7.64 -3.90 6.30
C ILE A 60 8.51 -5.09 5.93
N ILE A 61 7.98 -5.97 5.09
CA ILE A 61 8.72 -7.06 4.45
C ILE A 61 9.52 -6.58 3.23
#